data_AF-A0A2V9SIK0-F1
#
_entry.id   AF-A0A2V9SIK0-F1
#
_cell.length_a   1.000
_cell.length_b   1.000
_cell.length_c   1.000
_cell.angle_alpha   90.00
_cell.angle_beta   90.00
_cell.angle_gamma   90.00
#
_symmetry.space_group_name_H-M   'P 1'
#
loop_
_entity.id
_entity.type
_entity.pdbx_description
1 polymer ?
#
loop_
_entity_poly.entity_id
_entity_poly.type
_entity_poly.pdbx_seq_one_letter_code
_entity_poly.pdbx_strand_id
1 'polypeptide(L)'
;MERPRKAFSNRKRGAALLIVLAFVVLLTGVSVAYLSRSTSDRQVAHGSFNQSKADQLVSSAMDNIIGDLRQEISRPEGSARATYGSGNNVYYVYTPTSSTNMVPRRSGNLTAAPNFIRRSVSPDNIVAPGLPSFASAVNSAPADPANPKRGDVTKARWNKHYLVPKANTTNDSTDPIASFTAPDWVFVTSDTSNQTAGRKIITAPDQTVIGRYAYAIYDESGLLDMNVAGYPTDPSAAAAVRVGRKGFLAYADLGALGNYPIPNASGDYKVDKLVGWRNYGTTQPSNTFPNSNFAANFQSLATPATNFYSYVLNNTSGFLSVRSTPSPSPYPWDVYGNGRCLRTDQKFVQRQELIAYRNAASGGSFNTNALQYLSTFSRDTNSPSFSPPTPTATNPNFLLIRVPANPNWTRFDGILAVEGEPLVKTRFPLSRLAWITYKGPSANLA
;
A
#
# COMPACT_ATOMS: atom_id res chain seq x y z
N MET A 1 95.28 35.04 38.35
CA MET A 1 94.07 35.88 38.42
C MET A 1 92.91 35.06 37.83
N GLU A 2 92.14 34.43 38.70
CA GLU A 2 91.03 33.54 38.35
C GLU A 2 89.84 34.34 37.78
N ARG A 3 89.24 33.86 36.68
CA ARG A 3 87.90 34.27 36.25
C ARG A 3 87.09 33.02 35.87
N PRO A 4 85.82 32.91 36.33
CA PRO A 4 85.09 31.65 36.36
C PRO A 4 84.48 31.30 35.00
N ARG A 5 84.54 30.01 34.62
CA ARG A 5 83.77 29.47 33.49
C ARG A 5 82.29 29.44 33.85
N LYS A 6 81.50 30.33 33.24
CA LYS A 6 80.02 30.27 33.24
C LYS A 6 79.56 28.97 32.58
N ALA A 7 78.88 28.11 33.33
CA ALA A 7 78.15 26.97 32.79
C ALA A 7 76.99 27.47 31.92
N PHE A 8 77.06 27.23 30.60
CA PHE A 8 75.97 27.54 29.68
C PHE A 8 74.88 26.46 29.72
N SER A 9 73.64 26.93 29.79
CA SER A 9 72.39 26.23 30.04
C SER A 9 72.02 25.12 29.03
N ASN A 10 72.10 23.85 29.44
CA ASN A 10 71.52 22.71 28.71
C ASN A 10 69.98 22.65 28.78
N ARG A 11 69.31 23.48 29.61
CA ARG A 11 67.84 23.47 29.77
C ARG A 11 67.09 24.08 28.57
N LYS A 12 67.70 24.99 27.81
CA LYS A 12 67.03 25.67 26.67
C LYS A 12 66.89 24.79 25.43
N ARG A 13 67.74 23.77 25.26
CA ARG A 13 67.71 22.87 24.09
C ARG A 13 66.59 21.81 24.18
N GLY A 14 66.28 21.32 25.38
CA GLY A 14 65.19 20.35 25.59
C GLY A 14 63.80 20.95 25.38
N ALA A 15 63.57 22.19 25.83
CA ALA A 15 62.28 22.87 25.68
C ALA A 15 61.95 23.19 24.21
N ALA A 16 62.93 23.63 23.42
CA ALA A 16 62.73 23.88 21.98
C ALA A 16 62.36 22.60 21.22
N LEU A 17 62.98 21.46 21.56
CA LEU A 17 62.70 20.18 20.94
C LEU A 17 61.28 19.69 21.26
N LEU A 18 60.82 19.85 22.50
CA LEU A 18 59.46 19.51 22.90
C LEU A 18 58.41 20.38 22.20
N ILE A 19 58.67 21.69 22.04
CA ILE A 19 57.76 22.60 21.34
C ILE A 19 57.67 22.23 19.85
N VAL A 20 58.80 21.99 19.17
CA VAL A 20 58.80 21.59 17.76
C VAL A 20 58.10 20.25 17.57
N LEU A 21 58.34 19.26 18.45
CA LEU A 21 57.65 17.97 18.40
C LEU A 21 56.13 18.15 18.58
N ALA A 22 55.70 18.97 19.54
CA ALA A 22 54.29 19.27 19.75
C ALA A 22 53.65 19.94 18.51
N PHE A 23 54.34 20.87 17.86
CA PHE A 23 53.87 21.49 16.62
C PHE A 23 53.78 20.50 15.46
N VAL A 24 54.74 19.59 15.31
CA VAL A 24 54.71 18.55 14.27
C VAL A 24 53.55 17.57 14.52
N VAL A 25 53.32 17.17 15.78
CA VAL A 25 52.18 16.32 16.15
C VAL A 25 50.85 17.03 15.90
N LEU A 26 50.74 18.32 16.21
CA LEU A 26 49.55 19.11 15.90
C LEU A 26 49.32 19.23 14.39
N LEU A 27 50.36 19.55 13.61
CA LEU A 27 50.26 19.70 12.16
C LEU A 27 49.86 18.37 11.48
N THR A 28 50.46 17.27 11.90
CA THR A 28 50.11 15.93 11.40
C THR A 28 48.70 15.55 11.79
N GLY A 29 48.28 15.80 13.04
CA GLY A 29 46.90 15.60 13.49
C GLY A 29 45.88 16.39 12.68
N VAL A 30 46.14 17.68 12.42
CA VAL A 30 45.27 18.53 11.58
C VAL A 30 45.24 18.04 10.13
N SER A 31 46.39 17.63 9.57
CA SER A 31 46.48 17.12 8.21
C SER A 31 45.69 15.82 8.03
N VAL A 32 45.81 14.87 8.98
CA VAL A 32 45.05 13.62 8.97
C VAL A 32 43.56 13.90 9.15
N ALA A 33 43.17 14.80 10.05
CA ALA A 33 41.78 15.18 10.24
C ALA A 33 41.17 15.81 8.96
N TYR A 34 41.91 16.67 8.28
CA TYR A 34 41.48 17.27 7.01
C TYR A 34 41.30 16.22 5.90
N LEU A 35 42.28 15.33 5.71
CA LEU A 35 42.20 14.26 4.70
C LEU A 35 41.08 13.27 5.02
N SER A 36 40.88 12.92 6.29
CA SER A 36 39.78 12.07 6.74
C SER A 36 38.43 12.70 6.43
N ARG A 37 38.26 14.00 6.74
CA ARG A 37 37.02 14.73 6.46
C ARG A 37 36.76 14.86 4.96
N SER A 38 37.77 15.24 4.17
CA SER A 38 37.66 15.34 2.71
C SER A 38 37.29 14.00 2.06
N THR A 39 37.85 12.89 2.54
CA THR A 39 37.53 11.55 2.02
C THR A 39 36.09 11.16 2.35
N SER A 40 35.63 11.42 3.58
CA SER A 40 34.24 11.22 3.98
C SER A 40 33.27 12.06 3.16
N ASP A 41 33.55 13.36 3.01
CA ASP A 41 32.71 14.29 2.24
C ASP A 41 32.62 13.86 0.77
N ARG A 42 33.72 13.38 0.20
CA ARG A 42 33.73 12.84 -1.17
C ARG A 42 32.92 11.55 -1.30
N GLN A 43 32.99 10.64 -0.33
CA GLN A 43 32.18 9.42 -0.33
C GLN A 43 30.68 9.73 -0.21
N VAL A 44 30.31 10.67 0.67
CA VAL A 44 28.93 11.15 0.82
C VAL A 44 28.46 11.81 -0.48
N ALA A 45 29.26 12.69 -1.07
CA ALA A 45 28.92 13.34 -2.34
C ALA A 45 28.73 12.33 -3.48
N HIS A 46 29.61 11.33 -3.60
CA HIS A 46 29.45 10.24 -4.58
C HIS A 46 28.20 9.40 -4.31
N GLY A 47 27.90 9.10 -3.04
CA GLY A 47 26.68 8.39 -2.65
C GLY A 47 25.43 9.15 -3.08
N SER A 48 25.33 10.43 -2.72
CA SER A 48 24.22 11.30 -3.08
C SER A 48 24.06 11.45 -4.59
N PHE A 49 25.16 11.64 -5.33
CA PHE A 49 25.12 11.76 -6.79
C PHE A 49 24.64 10.48 -7.48
N ASN A 50 25.12 9.32 -7.04
CA ASN A 50 24.68 8.03 -7.58
C ASN A 50 23.22 7.74 -7.23
N GLN A 51 22.75 8.17 -6.05
CA GLN A 51 21.34 8.08 -5.68
C GLN A 51 20.47 8.94 -6.60
N SER A 52 20.82 10.21 -6.81
CA SER A 52 20.07 11.10 -7.71
C SER A 52 20.01 10.55 -9.14
N LYS A 53 21.09 9.96 -9.64
CA LYS A 53 21.10 9.28 -10.97
C LYS A 53 20.15 8.09 -11.02
N ALA A 54 20.15 7.26 -9.97
CA ALA A 54 19.24 6.13 -9.88
C ALA A 54 17.78 6.60 -9.82
N ASP A 55 17.49 7.65 -9.06
CA ASP A 55 16.14 8.21 -8.92
C ASP A 55 15.62 8.78 -10.24
N GLN A 56 16.46 9.49 -11.00
CA GLN A 56 16.12 9.97 -12.34
C GLN A 56 15.84 8.82 -13.32
N LEU A 57 16.66 7.78 -13.29
CA LEU A 57 16.46 6.58 -14.13
C LEU A 57 15.14 5.88 -13.77
N VAL A 58 14.82 5.75 -12.48
CA VAL A 58 13.58 5.13 -12.01
C VAL A 58 12.36 5.97 -12.38
N SER A 59 12.43 7.31 -12.28
CA SER A 59 11.34 8.19 -12.73
C SER A 59 11.07 8.00 -14.22
N SER A 60 12.11 8.01 -15.05
CA SER A 60 11.97 7.78 -16.49
C SER A 60 11.43 6.38 -16.81
N ALA A 61 11.88 5.35 -16.08
CA ALA A 61 11.35 4.00 -16.22
C ALA A 61 9.86 3.92 -15.86
N MET A 62 9.43 4.63 -14.81
CA MET A 62 8.03 4.71 -14.40
C MET A 62 7.19 5.41 -15.47
N ASP A 63 7.67 6.51 -16.04
CA ASP A 63 6.98 7.22 -17.13
C ASP A 63 6.81 6.33 -18.37
N ASN A 64 7.82 5.52 -18.70
CA ASN A 64 7.71 4.53 -19.78
C ASN A 64 6.65 3.46 -19.49
N ILE A 65 6.64 2.90 -18.27
CA ILE A 65 5.65 1.87 -17.89
C ILE A 65 4.23 2.45 -17.88
N ILE A 66 4.05 3.64 -17.31
CA ILE A 66 2.75 4.34 -17.30
C ILE A 66 2.35 4.70 -18.73
N GLY A 67 3.29 5.14 -19.56
CA GLY A 67 3.10 5.43 -20.98
C GLY A 67 2.59 4.21 -21.76
N ASP A 68 3.22 3.05 -21.58
CA ASP A 68 2.79 1.80 -22.20
C ASP A 68 1.36 1.42 -21.77
N LEU A 69 1.04 1.53 -20.47
CA LEU A 69 -0.31 1.24 -19.96
C LEU A 69 -1.35 2.22 -20.51
N ARG A 70 -1.00 3.52 -20.63
CA ARG A 70 -1.88 4.52 -21.25
C ARG A 70 -2.08 4.26 -22.74
N GLN A 71 -1.03 3.85 -23.44
CA GLN A 71 -1.10 3.51 -24.85
C GLN A 71 -1.94 2.25 -25.09
N GLU A 72 -1.87 1.28 -24.17
CA GLU A 72 -2.73 0.10 -24.19
C GLU A 72 -4.21 0.48 -24.07
N ILE A 73 -4.55 1.46 -23.23
CA ILE A 73 -5.93 1.98 -23.10
C ILE A 73 -6.35 2.75 -24.37
N SER A 74 -5.47 3.58 -24.94
CA SER A 74 -5.82 4.46 -26.06
C SER A 74 -5.84 3.78 -27.42
N ARG A 75 -5.29 2.57 -27.52
CA ARG A 75 -5.25 1.76 -28.74
C ARG A 75 -6.66 1.31 -29.16
N PRO A 76 -7.00 1.40 -30.45
CA PRO A 76 -8.34 1.04 -30.95
C PRO A 76 -8.67 -0.44 -30.77
N GLU A 77 -7.67 -1.32 -30.67
CA GLU A 77 -7.85 -2.75 -30.39
C GLU A 77 -8.31 -3.01 -28.94
N GLY A 78 -8.02 -2.07 -28.03
CA GLY A 78 -8.32 -2.15 -26.60
C GLY A 78 -9.61 -1.45 -26.21
N SER A 79 -9.78 -0.23 -26.71
CA SER A 79 -10.90 0.65 -26.34
C SER A 79 -11.49 1.38 -27.53
N ALA A 80 -12.80 1.58 -27.51
CA ALA A 80 -13.47 2.56 -28.35
C ALA A 80 -13.29 3.95 -27.72
N ARG A 81 -12.93 4.94 -28.54
CA ARG A 81 -12.78 6.33 -28.11
C ARG A 81 -14.03 7.12 -28.44
N ALA A 82 -14.71 7.63 -27.41
CA ALA A 82 -15.77 8.61 -27.55
C ALA A 82 -15.23 10.01 -27.22
N THR A 83 -15.60 11.00 -28.04
CA THR A 83 -15.18 12.39 -27.89
C THR A 83 -16.35 13.22 -27.36
N TYR A 84 -16.12 13.98 -26.30
CA TYR A 84 -17.11 14.85 -25.67
C TYR A 84 -16.61 16.29 -25.63
N GLY A 85 -17.53 17.25 -25.71
CA GLY A 85 -17.24 18.69 -25.67
C GLY A 85 -16.99 19.31 -27.05
N SER A 86 -16.73 20.62 -27.07
CA SER A 86 -16.44 21.41 -28.28
C SER A 86 -15.36 22.47 -28.00
N GLY A 87 -14.70 22.95 -29.06
CA GLY A 87 -13.64 23.94 -28.96
C GLY A 87 -12.41 23.43 -28.20
N ASN A 88 -11.94 24.16 -27.19
CA ASN A 88 -10.76 23.81 -26.39
C ASN A 88 -11.05 22.83 -25.23
N ASN A 89 -12.31 22.50 -24.97
CA ASN A 89 -12.73 21.61 -23.88
C ASN A 89 -13.15 20.24 -24.41
N VAL A 90 -12.26 19.59 -25.16
CA VAL A 90 -12.48 18.24 -25.68
C VAL A 90 -11.95 17.21 -24.70
N TYR A 91 -12.80 16.28 -24.29
CA TYR A 91 -12.45 15.16 -23.41
C TYR A 91 -12.69 13.83 -24.13
N TYR A 92 -11.79 12.88 -23.90
CA TYR A 92 -11.90 11.53 -24.46
C TYR A 92 -12.29 10.55 -23.37
N VAL A 93 -13.35 9.78 -23.62
CA VAL A 93 -13.71 8.62 -22.80
C VAL A 93 -13.34 7.38 -23.59
N TYR A 94 -12.53 6.53 -22.99
CA TYR A 94 -12.12 5.25 -23.55
C TYR A 94 -13.00 4.17 -22.91
N THR A 95 -13.83 3.51 -23.72
CA THR A 95 -14.65 2.38 -23.29
C THR A 95 -14.04 1.07 -23.80
N PRO A 96 -13.71 0.11 -22.92
CA PRO A 96 -13.15 -1.16 -23.34
C PRO A 96 -14.04 -1.87 -24.38
N THR A 97 -13.45 -2.35 -25.47
CA THR A 97 -14.18 -3.07 -26.53
C THR A 97 -14.64 -4.47 -26.09
N SER A 98 -14.04 -5.00 -25.02
CA SER A 98 -14.32 -6.29 -24.42
C SER A 98 -14.09 -6.20 -22.90
N SER A 99 -14.78 -7.05 -22.12
CA SER A 99 -14.55 -7.20 -20.69
C SER A 99 -13.10 -7.57 -20.35
N THR A 100 -12.41 -8.27 -21.26
CA THR A 100 -10.99 -8.63 -21.09
C THR A 100 -10.05 -7.43 -21.17
N ASN A 101 -10.49 -6.31 -21.75
CA ASN A 101 -9.70 -5.09 -21.90
C ASN A 101 -9.97 -4.08 -20.77
N MET A 102 -10.82 -4.42 -19.78
CA MET A 102 -11.07 -3.58 -18.60
C MET A 102 -9.87 -3.51 -17.65
N VAL A 103 -8.95 -4.47 -17.74
CA VAL A 103 -7.71 -4.54 -16.98
C VAL A 103 -6.53 -4.64 -17.95
N PRO A 104 -5.32 -4.22 -17.55
CA PRO A 104 -4.14 -4.38 -18.40
C PRO A 104 -3.92 -5.84 -18.79
N ARG A 105 -3.53 -6.06 -20.05
CA ARG A 105 -3.18 -7.35 -20.63
C ARG A 105 -2.02 -7.95 -19.84
N ARG A 106 -2.20 -9.21 -19.45
CA ARG A 106 -1.22 -9.94 -18.67
C ARG A 106 -0.10 -10.48 -19.55
N SER A 107 1.15 -10.40 -19.09
CA SER A 107 2.32 -11.00 -19.77
C SER A 107 3.38 -11.48 -18.77
N GLY A 108 4.19 -12.47 -19.18
CA GLY A 108 5.16 -13.15 -18.31
C GLY A 108 4.50 -14.01 -17.24
N ASN A 109 3.29 -14.49 -17.54
CA ASN A 109 2.30 -15.01 -16.59
C ASN A 109 2.79 -16.14 -15.69
N LEU A 110 2.31 -16.11 -14.45
CA LEU A 110 2.48 -17.15 -13.44
C LEU A 110 1.09 -17.64 -13.03
N THR A 111 0.71 -18.85 -13.45
CA THR A 111 -0.64 -19.41 -13.21
C THR A 111 -1.05 -19.42 -11.74
N ALA A 112 -0.07 -19.49 -10.83
CA ALA A 112 -0.29 -19.55 -9.39
C ALA A 112 -0.28 -18.17 -8.68
N ALA A 113 -0.06 -17.05 -9.39
CA ALA A 113 -0.03 -15.71 -8.80
C ALA A 113 -1.18 -14.85 -9.36
N PRO A 114 -2.38 -14.84 -8.75
CA PRO A 114 -3.57 -14.20 -9.33
C PRO A 114 -3.43 -12.67 -9.46
N ASN A 115 -2.70 -12.05 -8.54
CA ASN A 115 -2.46 -10.60 -8.53
C ASN A 115 -1.35 -10.17 -9.49
N PHE A 116 -0.61 -11.10 -10.10
CA PHE A 116 0.47 -10.75 -11.01
C PHE A 116 -0.08 -10.44 -12.40
N ILE A 117 0.21 -9.23 -12.88
CA ILE A 117 -0.28 -8.74 -14.17
C ILE A 117 0.83 -8.85 -15.21
N ARG A 118 1.99 -8.26 -14.96
CA ARG A 118 3.05 -8.16 -15.97
C ARG A 118 4.43 -8.18 -15.33
N ARG A 119 5.44 -8.65 -16.06
CA ARG A 119 6.84 -8.31 -15.80
C ARG A 119 7.56 -7.96 -17.10
N SER A 120 8.72 -7.32 -16.96
CA SER A 120 9.69 -7.30 -18.07
C SER A 120 10.17 -8.71 -18.38
N VAL A 121 10.04 -9.14 -19.64
CA VAL A 121 10.38 -10.49 -20.10
C VAL A 121 10.88 -10.45 -21.54
N SER A 122 11.79 -11.35 -21.91
CA SER A 122 12.28 -11.50 -23.27
C SER A 122 12.22 -12.96 -23.76
N PRO A 123 11.65 -13.25 -24.95
CA PRO A 123 10.82 -12.35 -25.77
C PRO A 123 9.45 -12.10 -25.12
N ASP A 124 8.89 -10.91 -25.33
CA ASP A 124 7.54 -10.55 -24.83
C ASP A 124 6.52 -10.63 -25.96
N ASN A 125 5.89 -11.80 -26.11
CA ASN A 125 4.87 -12.05 -27.13
C ASN A 125 3.46 -11.66 -26.64
N ILE A 126 3.33 -10.52 -25.98
CA ILE A 126 2.02 -10.05 -25.53
C ILE A 126 1.14 -9.65 -26.72
N VAL A 127 -0.13 -10.08 -26.67
CA VAL A 127 -1.12 -9.79 -27.70
C VAL A 127 -1.67 -8.37 -27.53
N ALA A 128 -2.00 -7.73 -28.66
CA ALA A 128 -2.66 -6.43 -28.69
C ALA A 128 -3.96 -6.43 -27.82
N PRO A 129 -4.30 -5.31 -27.17
CA PRO A 129 -3.66 -3.98 -27.25
C PRO A 129 -2.33 -3.85 -26.48
N GLY A 130 -1.92 -4.87 -25.72
CA GLY A 130 -0.74 -4.83 -24.86
C GLY A 130 0.55 -4.48 -25.61
N LEU A 131 1.45 -3.76 -24.94
CA LEU A 131 2.78 -3.43 -25.46
C LEU A 131 3.86 -4.36 -24.91
N PRO A 132 4.83 -4.80 -25.73
CA PRO A 132 5.95 -5.59 -25.26
C PRO A 132 6.82 -4.77 -24.30
N SER A 133 7.43 -5.44 -23.33
CA SER A 133 8.26 -4.81 -22.30
C SER A 133 9.63 -4.31 -22.78
N PHE A 134 10.04 -4.65 -24.01
CA PHE A 134 11.36 -4.35 -24.59
C PHE A 134 12.54 -4.84 -23.73
N ALA A 135 12.34 -5.88 -22.94
CA ALA A 135 13.40 -6.47 -22.14
C ALA A 135 14.37 -7.27 -23.01
N SER A 136 15.64 -7.27 -22.62
CA SER A 136 16.67 -8.14 -23.21
C SER A 136 16.67 -9.48 -22.48
N ALA A 137 17.20 -10.54 -23.10
CA ALA A 137 17.28 -11.88 -22.52
C ALA A 137 18.37 -12.00 -21.42
N VAL A 138 18.33 -11.08 -20.45
CA VAL A 138 19.25 -11.00 -19.31
C VAL A 138 18.42 -10.89 -18.04
N ASN A 139 18.39 -11.97 -17.25
CA ASN A 139 17.56 -12.02 -16.06
C ASN A 139 18.11 -11.12 -14.93
N SER A 140 17.21 -10.55 -14.12
CA SER A 140 17.61 -9.76 -12.95
C SER A 140 18.06 -10.58 -11.76
N ALA A 141 17.65 -11.85 -11.66
CA ALA A 141 18.11 -12.73 -10.59
C ALA A 141 19.53 -13.25 -10.87
N PRO A 142 20.30 -13.50 -9.79
CA PRO A 142 21.63 -14.09 -9.94
C PRO A 142 21.51 -15.52 -10.52
N ALA A 143 22.45 -15.89 -11.39
CA ALA A 143 22.58 -17.25 -11.90
C ALA A 143 22.92 -18.26 -10.77
N ASP A 144 23.73 -17.81 -9.80
CA ASP A 144 24.02 -18.53 -8.56
C ASP A 144 23.41 -17.75 -7.37
N PRO A 145 22.28 -18.21 -6.81
CA PRO A 145 21.64 -17.58 -5.66
C PRO A 145 22.50 -17.55 -4.40
N ALA A 146 23.50 -18.44 -4.25
CA ALA A 146 24.38 -18.47 -3.09
C ALA A 146 25.43 -17.35 -3.14
N ASN A 147 25.79 -16.89 -4.34
CA ASN A 147 26.81 -15.87 -4.58
C ASN A 147 26.29 -14.75 -5.49
N PRO A 148 25.30 -13.95 -5.04
CA PRO A 148 24.73 -12.87 -5.83
C PRO A 148 25.78 -11.80 -6.15
N LYS A 149 25.84 -11.35 -7.41
CA LYS A 149 26.76 -10.28 -7.82
C LYS A 149 26.15 -8.92 -7.54
N ARG A 150 27.00 -7.89 -7.49
CA ARG A 150 26.55 -6.50 -7.35
C ARG A 150 25.65 -6.13 -8.53
N GLY A 151 24.42 -5.76 -8.23
CA GLY A 151 23.41 -5.37 -9.23
C GLY A 151 22.40 -6.47 -9.56
N ASP A 152 22.54 -7.67 -9.00
CA ASP A 152 21.52 -8.73 -9.07
C ASP A 152 20.41 -8.50 -8.04
N VAL A 153 19.20 -8.97 -8.37
CA VAL A 153 18.01 -8.87 -7.53
C VAL A 153 17.47 -10.28 -7.30
N THR A 154 17.68 -10.83 -6.11
CA THR A 154 17.24 -12.19 -5.76
C THR A 154 15.71 -12.34 -5.88
N LYS A 155 15.23 -13.55 -6.17
CA LYS A 155 13.78 -13.84 -6.21
C LYS A 155 13.09 -13.50 -4.88
N ALA A 156 13.75 -13.77 -3.76
CA ALA A 156 13.30 -13.40 -2.43
C ALA A 156 13.15 -11.87 -2.26
N ARG A 157 14.05 -11.07 -2.84
CA ARG A 157 13.94 -9.61 -2.84
C ARG A 157 12.78 -9.12 -3.69
N TRP A 158 12.55 -9.74 -4.85
CA TRP A 158 11.38 -9.46 -5.70
C TRP A 158 10.07 -9.68 -4.96
N ASN A 159 9.96 -10.72 -4.14
CA ASN A 159 8.72 -11.03 -3.40
C ASN A 159 8.71 -10.46 -1.96
N LYS A 160 9.51 -9.44 -1.65
CA LYS A 160 9.50 -8.80 -0.32
C LYS A 160 8.14 -8.17 0.04
N HIS A 161 7.29 -7.93 -0.96
CA HIS A 161 5.92 -7.43 -0.79
C HIS A 161 4.87 -8.53 -0.53
N TYR A 162 5.20 -9.82 -0.64
CA TYR A 162 4.28 -10.95 -0.39
C TYR A 162 3.01 -10.97 -1.26
N LEU A 163 3.06 -10.46 -2.50
CA LEU A 163 1.93 -10.59 -3.46
C LEU A 163 2.08 -11.82 -4.36
N VAL A 164 3.25 -12.45 -4.36
CA VAL A 164 3.46 -13.76 -4.97
C VAL A 164 3.42 -14.81 -3.86
N PRO A 165 2.71 -15.93 -4.05
CA PRO A 165 2.72 -17.01 -3.07
C PRO A 165 4.14 -17.47 -2.77
N LYS A 166 4.34 -17.92 -1.53
CA LYS A 166 5.63 -18.38 -1.05
C LYS A 166 5.85 -19.85 -1.38
N ALA A 167 7.11 -20.23 -1.56
CA ALA A 167 7.51 -21.63 -1.71
C ALA A 167 7.24 -22.43 -0.42
N ASN A 168 7.61 -21.85 0.72
CA ASN A 168 7.31 -22.43 2.03
C ASN A 168 6.26 -21.58 2.75
N THR A 169 5.08 -22.15 2.96
CA THR A 169 3.94 -21.47 3.59
C THR A 169 4.00 -21.49 5.12
N THR A 170 4.94 -22.24 5.73
CA THR A 170 5.01 -22.43 7.20
C THR A 170 6.00 -21.50 7.90
N ASN A 171 6.82 -20.78 7.15
CA ASN A 171 7.81 -19.86 7.69
C ASN A 171 7.51 -18.41 7.30
N ASP A 172 8.42 -17.49 7.60
CA ASP A 172 8.34 -16.07 7.25
C ASP A 172 9.28 -15.64 6.11
N SER A 173 9.91 -16.60 5.41
CA SER A 173 10.77 -16.29 4.26
C SER A 173 9.99 -15.61 3.13
N THR A 174 10.68 -14.84 2.29
CA THR A 174 10.09 -14.21 1.11
C THR A 174 10.31 -15.02 -0.17
N ASP A 175 10.89 -16.22 -0.08
CA ASP A 175 11.12 -17.07 -1.26
C ASP A 175 9.80 -17.35 -1.99
N PRO A 176 9.64 -16.88 -3.24
CA PRO A 176 8.41 -17.11 -3.99
C PRO A 176 8.33 -18.56 -4.45
N ILE A 177 7.13 -19.00 -4.82
CA ILE A 177 6.88 -20.30 -5.47
C ILE A 177 7.85 -20.58 -6.62
N ALA A 178 8.19 -21.85 -6.83
CA ALA A 178 9.20 -22.27 -7.80
C ALA A 178 8.95 -21.78 -9.24
N SER A 179 7.68 -21.64 -9.64
CA SER A 179 7.30 -21.13 -10.96
C SER A 179 7.65 -19.65 -11.16
N PHE A 180 7.87 -18.88 -10.08
CA PHE A 180 8.26 -17.48 -10.17
C PHE A 180 9.64 -17.35 -10.83
N THR A 181 9.65 -16.63 -11.95
CA THR A 181 10.87 -16.19 -12.63
C THR A 181 11.00 -14.68 -12.44
N ALA A 182 12.20 -14.23 -12.07
CA ALA A 182 12.44 -12.81 -11.87
C ALA A 182 12.34 -12.07 -13.22
N PRO A 183 11.98 -10.77 -13.21
CA PRO A 183 11.92 -9.96 -14.42
C PRO A 183 13.29 -9.85 -15.12
N ASP A 184 13.26 -9.67 -16.43
CA ASP A 184 14.46 -9.44 -17.24
C ASP A 184 14.80 -7.94 -17.33
N TRP A 185 16.06 -7.61 -17.61
CA TRP A 185 16.52 -6.22 -17.69
C TRP A 185 16.05 -5.53 -18.97
N VAL A 186 15.45 -4.35 -18.80
CA VAL A 186 15.25 -3.35 -19.83
C VAL A 186 16.42 -2.38 -19.79
N PHE A 187 17.14 -2.25 -20.90
CA PHE A 187 18.28 -1.36 -21.00
C PHE A 187 17.86 -0.02 -21.57
N VAL A 188 18.35 1.05 -20.96
CA VAL A 188 18.11 2.44 -21.39
C VAL A 188 19.38 2.96 -22.03
N THR A 189 19.24 3.55 -23.21
CA THR A 189 20.34 4.04 -24.04
C THR A 189 20.27 5.55 -24.22
N SER A 190 21.42 6.20 -24.41
CA SER A 190 21.51 7.63 -24.77
C SER A 190 21.20 7.94 -26.25
N ASP A 191 20.80 6.94 -27.03
CA ASP A 191 20.55 7.10 -28.46
C ASP A 191 19.34 8.03 -28.72
N THR A 192 19.63 9.18 -29.31
CA THR A 192 18.65 10.23 -29.61
C THR A 192 17.68 9.85 -30.74
N SER A 193 17.98 8.78 -31.49
CA SER A 193 17.12 8.26 -32.56
C SER A 193 16.12 7.20 -32.09
N ASN A 194 16.18 6.81 -30.81
CA ASN A 194 15.47 5.65 -30.30
C ASN A 194 13.95 5.88 -30.18
N GLN A 195 13.18 5.29 -31.09
CA GLN A 195 11.72 5.37 -31.15
C GLN A 195 11.00 4.65 -30.00
N THR A 196 11.68 3.81 -29.22
CA THR A 196 11.10 3.05 -28.10
C THR A 196 11.33 3.73 -26.74
N ALA A 197 11.29 5.06 -26.73
CA ALA A 197 11.45 5.91 -25.54
C ALA A 197 12.76 5.63 -24.78
N GLY A 198 13.86 5.49 -25.54
CA GLY A 198 15.21 5.23 -25.00
C GLY A 198 15.47 3.79 -24.55
N ARG A 199 14.50 2.87 -24.69
CA ARG A 199 14.66 1.44 -24.35
C ARG A 199 15.26 0.68 -25.52
N LYS A 200 16.17 -0.26 -25.28
CA LYS A 200 16.79 -1.09 -26.34
C LYS A 200 16.91 -2.55 -25.91
N ILE A 201 16.54 -3.46 -26.82
CA ILE A 201 16.82 -4.88 -26.67
C ILE A 201 18.26 -5.09 -27.15
N ILE A 202 19.13 -5.57 -26.26
CA ILE A 202 20.53 -5.86 -26.56
C ILE A 202 20.78 -7.37 -26.56
N THR A 203 21.66 -7.82 -27.46
CA THR A 203 22.13 -9.22 -27.54
C THR A 203 23.61 -9.35 -27.19
N ALA A 204 24.32 -8.23 -27.09
CA ALA A 204 25.72 -8.12 -26.69
C ALA A 204 25.94 -6.83 -25.88
N PRO A 205 27.04 -6.69 -25.12
CA PRO A 205 27.37 -5.46 -24.41
C PRO A 205 27.38 -4.25 -25.35
N ASP A 206 26.69 -3.18 -24.96
CA ASP A 206 26.53 -1.95 -25.75
C ASP A 206 27.00 -0.74 -24.92
N GLN A 207 27.87 0.09 -25.49
CA GLN A 207 28.46 1.25 -24.84
C GLN A 207 27.48 2.43 -24.67
N THR A 208 26.37 2.43 -25.41
CA THR A 208 25.34 3.47 -25.34
C THR A 208 24.40 3.31 -24.15
N VAL A 209 24.49 2.19 -23.41
CA VAL A 209 23.66 1.90 -22.25
C VAL A 209 24.03 2.82 -21.09
N ILE A 210 23.08 3.66 -20.68
CA ILE A 210 23.21 4.59 -19.56
C ILE A 210 22.64 4.01 -18.26
N GLY A 211 21.78 3.02 -18.35
CA GLY A 211 21.13 2.41 -17.19
C GLY A 211 20.31 1.17 -17.55
N ARG A 212 19.84 0.47 -16.53
CA ARG A 212 18.91 -0.65 -16.67
C ARG A 212 17.89 -0.63 -15.57
N TYR A 213 16.69 -1.09 -15.88
CA TYR A 213 15.63 -1.32 -14.90
C TYR A 213 14.90 -2.61 -15.23
N ALA A 214 14.23 -3.16 -14.24
CA ALA A 214 13.39 -4.34 -14.39
C ALA A 214 12.13 -4.10 -13.56
N TYR A 215 10.99 -4.68 -13.96
CA TYR A 215 9.73 -4.36 -13.31
C TYR A 215 8.78 -5.55 -13.23
N ALA A 216 7.91 -5.52 -12.24
CA ALA A 216 6.77 -6.39 -12.06
C ALA A 216 5.56 -5.54 -11.64
N ILE A 217 4.41 -5.78 -12.26
CA ILE A 217 3.16 -5.07 -12.05
C ILE A 217 2.19 -6.03 -11.39
N TYR A 218 1.62 -5.59 -10.28
CA TYR A 218 0.62 -6.33 -9.52
C TYR A 218 -0.68 -5.55 -9.46
N ASP A 219 -1.80 -6.28 -9.47
CA ASP A 219 -3.12 -5.74 -9.24
C ASP A 219 -3.47 -5.87 -7.75
N GLU A 220 -3.69 -4.72 -7.11
CA GLU A 220 -4.12 -4.62 -5.71
C GLU A 220 -5.59 -4.24 -5.56
N SER A 221 -6.33 -4.04 -6.66
CA SER A 221 -7.69 -3.48 -6.63
C SER A 221 -8.72 -4.40 -5.98
N GLY A 222 -8.51 -5.72 -6.02
CA GLY A 222 -9.37 -6.71 -5.37
C GLY A 222 -8.96 -7.11 -3.95
N LEU A 223 -7.95 -6.45 -3.37
CA LEU A 223 -7.43 -6.78 -2.05
C LEU A 223 -8.16 -6.02 -0.95
N LEU A 224 -8.20 -6.61 0.24
CA LEU A 224 -8.82 -5.97 1.41
C LEU A 224 -7.90 -4.90 1.96
N ASP A 225 -8.35 -3.64 1.95
CA ASP A 225 -7.58 -2.53 2.53
C ASP A 225 -7.62 -2.59 4.07
N MET A 226 -6.46 -2.85 4.67
CA MET A 226 -6.28 -3.02 6.11
C MET A 226 -6.49 -1.74 6.91
N ASN A 227 -6.52 -0.58 6.26
CA ASN A 227 -6.93 0.67 6.90
C ASN A 227 -8.42 0.72 7.24
N VAL A 228 -9.23 -0.22 6.75
CA VAL A 228 -10.67 -0.25 6.99
C VAL A 228 -11.15 -1.65 7.34
N ALA A 229 -10.57 -2.68 6.72
CA ALA A 229 -11.03 -4.05 6.84
C ALA A 229 -11.04 -4.57 8.29
N GLY A 230 -12.03 -5.41 8.59
CA GLY A 230 -12.18 -6.04 9.91
C GLY A 230 -13.03 -5.25 10.89
N TYR A 231 -13.74 -6.01 11.74
CA TYR A 231 -14.57 -5.53 12.84
C TYR A 231 -14.12 -6.20 14.15
N PRO A 232 -14.26 -5.51 15.30
CA PRO A 232 -13.86 -6.08 16.58
C PRO A 232 -14.92 -7.06 17.08
N THR A 233 -14.52 -7.93 18.01
CA THR A 233 -15.45 -8.69 18.84
C THR A 233 -16.45 -7.73 19.51
N ASP A 234 -17.72 -8.14 19.58
CA ASP A 234 -18.77 -7.38 20.27
C ASP A 234 -19.54 -8.33 21.20
N PRO A 235 -19.37 -8.21 22.52
CA PRO A 235 -20.06 -9.06 23.47
C PRO A 235 -21.55 -8.73 23.57
N SER A 236 -22.01 -7.58 23.07
CA SER A 236 -23.40 -7.14 23.15
C SER A 236 -24.22 -7.38 21.89
N ALA A 237 -23.59 -7.60 20.73
CA ALA A 237 -24.31 -7.85 19.47
C ALA A 237 -24.86 -9.29 19.38
N ALA A 238 -26.15 -9.42 19.06
CA ALA A 238 -26.72 -10.67 18.57
C ALA A 238 -26.15 -11.02 17.18
N ALA A 239 -26.01 -12.31 16.86
CA ALA A 239 -25.45 -12.77 15.58
C ALA A 239 -26.18 -12.18 14.35
N ALA A 240 -27.49 -11.94 14.44
CA ALA A 240 -28.29 -11.35 13.37
C ALA A 240 -27.91 -9.89 13.04
N VAL A 241 -27.50 -9.08 14.04
CA VAL A 241 -27.04 -7.70 13.84
C VAL A 241 -25.68 -7.66 13.13
N ARG A 242 -24.83 -8.66 13.37
CA ARG A 242 -23.55 -8.84 12.65
C ARG A 242 -23.76 -9.24 11.19
N VAL A 243 -24.76 -10.08 10.89
CA VAL A 243 -25.06 -10.55 9.53
C VAL A 243 -25.70 -9.44 8.68
N GLY A 244 -26.61 -8.64 9.24
CA GLY A 244 -27.29 -7.55 8.52
C GLY A 244 -26.38 -6.39 8.10
N ARG A 245 -25.16 -6.33 8.61
CA ARG A 245 -24.16 -5.27 8.34
C ARG A 245 -23.04 -5.71 7.38
N LYS A 246 -23.09 -6.97 6.89
CA LYS A 246 -22.14 -7.49 5.90
C LYS A 246 -22.33 -6.79 4.54
N GLY A 247 -21.22 -6.54 3.83
CA GLY A 247 -21.21 -5.81 2.55
C GLY A 247 -20.57 -4.42 2.60
N PHE A 248 -19.83 -4.11 3.67
CA PHE A 248 -18.89 -2.99 3.73
C PHE A 248 -17.52 -3.53 4.15
N LEU A 249 -16.45 -2.88 3.71
CA LEU A 249 -15.09 -3.31 4.03
C LEU A 249 -14.83 -3.33 5.55
N ALA A 250 -15.38 -2.37 6.30
CA ALA A 250 -15.30 -2.32 7.76
C ALA A 250 -15.95 -3.50 8.50
N TYR A 251 -16.76 -4.30 7.80
CA TYR A 251 -17.36 -5.53 8.32
C TYR A 251 -16.85 -6.78 7.60
N ALA A 252 -15.73 -6.67 6.87
CA ALA A 252 -15.06 -7.81 6.25
C ALA A 252 -14.61 -8.79 7.33
N ASP A 253 -14.93 -10.06 7.16
CA ASP A 253 -14.54 -11.13 8.07
C ASP A 253 -13.11 -11.58 7.77
N LEU A 254 -12.14 -11.03 8.49
CA LEU A 254 -10.73 -11.38 8.36
C LEU A 254 -10.42 -12.80 8.88
N GLY A 255 -11.32 -13.41 9.65
CA GLY A 255 -11.24 -14.82 10.04
C GLY A 255 -11.63 -15.78 8.92
N ALA A 256 -12.17 -15.28 7.81
CA ALA A 256 -12.62 -16.07 6.66
C ALA A 256 -11.73 -15.89 5.40
N LEU A 257 -10.44 -15.54 5.57
CA LEU A 257 -9.47 -15.35 4.48
C LEU A 257 -8.95 -16.68 3.88
N GLY A 258 -9.88 -17.57 3.51
CA GLY A 258 -9.58 -18.86 2.90
C GLY A 258 -8.59 -19.68 3.73
N ASN A 259 -7.48 -20.10 3.10
CA ASN A 259 -6.46 -20.94 3.74
C ASN A 259 -5.60 -20.19 4.78
N TYR A 260 -5.70 -18.86 4.85
CA TYR A 260 -4.85 -18.04 5.71
C TYR A 260 -5.68 -17.06 6.55
N PRO A 261 -6.60 -17.56 7.39
CA PRO A 261 -7.44 -16.72 8.24
C PRO A 261 -6.59 -15.91 9.24
N ILE A 262 -7.00 -14.68 9.54
CA ILE A 262 -6.46 -13.92 10.66
C ILE A 262 -7.26 -14.30 11.90
N PRO A 263 -6.65 -14.98 12.90
CA PRO A 263 -7.41 -15.50 14.03
C PRO A 263 -8.00 -14.40 14.90
N ASN A 264 -9.27 -14.53 15.27
CA ASN A 264 -9.93 -13.67 16.26
C ASN A 264 -10.69 -14.47 17.33
N ALA A 265 -10.13 -15.61 17.73
CA ALA A 265 -10.70 -16.48 18.75
C ALA A 265 -9.58 -17.14 19.57
N SER A 266 -9.95 -17.80 20.66
CA SER A 266 -9.08 -18.73 21.42
C SER A 266 -7.74 -18.16 21.87
N GLY A 267 -7.69 -16.89 22.29
CA GLY A 267 -6.50 -16.26 22.86
C GLY A 267 -5.65 -15.46 21.87
N ASP A 268 -5.82 -15.63 20.57
CA ASP A 268 -5.00 -14.94 19.57
C ASP A 268 -5.47 -13.51 19.27
N TYR A 269 -6.79 -13.32 19.12
CA TYR A 269 -7.49 -12.04 18.97
C TYR A 269 -6.77 -10.98 18.12
N LYS A 270 -6.20 -11.39 16.98
CA LYS A 270 -5.37 -10.52 16.14
C LYS A 270 -6.20 -9.45 15.45
N VAL A 271 -7.45 -9.77 15.06
CA VAL A 271 -8.35 -8.78 14.45
C VAL A 271 -8.72 -7.71 15.49
N ASP A 272 -9.02 -8.08 16.73
CA ASP A 272 -9.29 -7.11 17.80
C ASP A 272 -8.09 -6.18 18.05
N LYS A 273 -6.87 -6.72 18.05
CA LYS A 273 -5.63 -5.92 18.20
C LYS A 273 -5.42 -4.97 17.04
N LEU A 274 -5.68 -5.43 15.81
CA LEU A 274 -5.59 -4.62 14.60
C LEU A 274 -6.61 -3.48 14.62
N VAL A 275 -7.88 -3.81 14.81
CA VAL A 275 -8.97 -2.84 14.80
C VAL A 275 -8.80 -1.83 15.94
N GLY A 276 -8.43 -2.28 17.15
CA GLY A 276 -8.18 -1.38 18.27
C GLY A 276 -6.94 -0.50 18.10
N TRP A 277 -5.86 -1.02 17.50
CA TRP A 277 -4.67 -0.21 17.21
C TRP A 277 -5.01 0.89 16.19
N ARG A 278 -5.72 0.52 15.13
CA ARG A 278 -6.11 1.42 14.05
C ARG A 278 -7.08 2.49 14.54
N ASN A 279 -8.08 2.10 15.31
CA ASN A 279 -9.15 2.99 15.79
C ASN A 279 -8.97 3.32 17.27
N TYR A 280 -7.74 3.54 17.72
CA TYR A 280 -7.43 3.70 19.13
C TYR A 280 -8.16 4.88 19.79
N GLY A 281 -8.15 6.04 19.15
CA GLY A 281 -8.86 7.22 19.64
C GLY A 281 -10.37 7.02 19.64
N THR A 282 -10.89 6.43 18.57
CA THR A 282 -12.33 6.20 18.37
C THR A 282 -12.90 5.14 19.31
N THR A 283 -12.16 4.06 19.57
CA THR A 283 -12.64 2.95 20.41
C THR A 283 -12.48 3.23 21.90
N GLN A 284 -11.66 4.22 22.26
CA GLN A 284 -11.45 4.64 23.65
C GLN A 284 -11.11 3.46 24.58
N PRO A 285 -10.05 2.68 24.28
CA PRO A 285 -9.69 1.52 25.07
C PRO A 285 -9.27 1.91 26.49
N SER A 286 -9.45 0.98 27.43
CA SER A 286 -9.08 1.13 28.85
C SER A 286 -7.63 0.71 29.15
N ASN A 287 -6.92 0.16 28.17
CA ASN A 287 -5.52 -0.21 28.27
C ASN A 287 -4.74 0.22 27.01
N THR A 288 -3.40 0.12 27.05
CA THR A 288 -2.52 0.65 26.00
C THR A 288 -2.04 -0.43 25.02
N PHE A 289 -1.98 -0.12 23.73
CA PHE A 289 -1.28 -0.95 22.75
C PHE A 289 0.25 -0.73 22.86
N PRO A 290 1.08 -1.78 22.94
CA PRO A 290 0.80 -3.15 22.49
C PRO A 290 0.69 -4.18 23.63
N ASN A 291 0.04 -3.85 24.74
CA ASN A 291 -0.09 -4.78 25.86
C ASN A 291 -0.73 -6.10 25.41
N SER A 292 -0.31 -7.22 26.01
CA SER A 292 -0.78 -8.57 25.63
C SER A 292 -2.30 -8.71 25.76
N ASN A 293 -2.89 -8.04 26.76
CA ASN A 293 -4.33 -7.98 27.04
C ASN A 293 -5.09 -6.88 26.27
N PHE A 294 -4.48 -6.22 25.28
CA PHE A 294 -5.13 -5.12 24.55
C PHE A 294 -6.46 -5.52 23.88
N ALA A 295 -6.55 -6.76 23.40
CA ALA A 295 -7.79 -7.29 22.81
C ALA A 295 -8.97 -7.39 23.80
N ALA A 296 -8.69 -7.47 25.12
CA ALA A 296 -9.72 -7.62 26.14
C ALA A 296 -10.73 -6.45 26.16
N ASN A 297 -10.35 -5.27 25.64
CA ASN A 297 -11.25 -4.12 25.49
C ASN A 297 -12.50 -4.46 24.67
N PHE A 298 -12.39 -5.35 23.69
CA PHE A 298 -13.52 -5.73 22.81
C PHE A 298 -14.21 -7.01 23.26
N GLN A 299 -13.68 -7.71 24.27
CA GLN A 299 -14.22 -8.99 24.73
C GLN A 299 -15.03 -8.83 26.00
N SER A 300 -14.52 -8.01 26.92
CA SER A 300 -15.09 -7.82 28.25
C SER A 300 -15.99 -6.59 28.36
N LEU A 301 -15.85 -5.63 27.44
CA LEU A 301 -16.58 -4.37 27.46
C LEU A 301 -17.30 -4.16 26.13
N ALA A 302 -18.59 -3.79 26.20
CA ALA A 302 -19.38 -3.47 25.02
C ALA A 302 -19.07 -2.06 24.48
N THR A 303 -18.59 -1.14 25.31
CA THR A 303 -18.40 0.27 24.95
C THR A 303 -17.42 0.47 23.79
N PRO A 304 -16.20 -0.12 23.78
CA PRO A 304 -15.25 0.09 22.68
C PRO A 304 -15.76 -0.43 21.34
N ALA A 305 -16.44 -1.59 21.35
CA ALA A 305 -17.08 -2.15 20.17
C ALA A 305 -18.25 -1.27 19.68
N THR A 306 -19.10 -0.81 20.60
CA THR A 306 -20.23 0.10 20.29
C THR A 306 -19.76 1.41 19.69
N ASN A 307 -18.68 1.99 20.20
CA ASN A 307 -18.06 3.19 19.67
C ASN A 307 -17.56 2.98 18.24
N PHE A 308 -16.87 1.85 17.98
CA PHE A 308 -16.45 1.48 16.63
C PHE A 308 -17.64 1.39 15.66
N TYR A 309 -18.69 0.64 16.02
CA TYR A 309 -19.84 0.47 15.13
C TYR A 309 -20.60 1.78 14.90
N SER A 310 -20.76 2.60 15.94
CA SER A 310 -21.40 3.91 15.83
C SER A 310 -20.60 4.83 14.91
N TYR A 311 -19.27 4.80 15.01
CA TYR A 311 -18.39 5.53 14.10
C TYR A 311 -18.57 5.06 12.65
N VAL A 312 -18.47 3.76 12.39
CA VAL A 312 -18.59 3.21 11.03
C VAL A 312 -19.96 3.51 10.41
N LEU A 313 -21.04 3.45 11.19
CA LEU A 313 -22.41 3.69 10.68
C LEU A 313 -22.70 5.16 10.42
N ASN A 314 -22.18 6.07 11.26
CA ASN A 314 -22.46 7.51 11.15
C ASN A 314 -21.48 8.23 10.21
N ASN A 315 -20.39 7.58 9.77
CA ASN A 315 -19.39 8.19 8.93
C ASN A 315 -19.79 8.17 7.44
N THR A 316 -20.38 9.27 6.97
CA THR A 316 -20.90 9.43 5.60
C THR A 316 -19.87 9.89 4.57
N SER A 317 -18.70 10.38 4.99
CA SER A 317 -17.72 11.03 4.09
C SER A 317 -16.27 10.56 4.25
N GLY A 318 -15.98 9.68 5.22
CA GLY A 318 -14.65 9.19 5.53
C GLY A 318 -14.62 7.72 5.92
N PHE A 319 -15.55 6.90 5.42
CA PHE A 319 -15.62 5.46 5.76
C PHE A 319 -14.40 4.66 5.27
N LEU A 320 -13.58 5.24 4.39
CA LEU A 320 -12.30 4.68 3.93
C LEU A 320 -11.07 5.32 4.57
N SER A 321 -11.26 6.26 5.49
CA SER A 321 -10.15 6.98 6.12
C SER A 321 -10.22 6.88 7.63
N VAL A 322 -9.04 6.83 8.22
CA VAL A 322 -8.88 6.82 9.66
C VAL A 322 -9.23 8.22 10.19
N ARG A 323 -10.31 8.33 10.98
CA ARG A 323 -10.81 9.61 11.53
C ARG A 323 -11.21 9.41 12.99
N SER A 324 -10.71 10.28 13.87
CA SER A 324 -11.10 10.30 15.28
C SER A 324 -12.47 10.94 15.49
N THR A 325 -13.27 10.35 16.39
CA THR A 325 -14.45 10.98 16.98
C THR A 325 -14.22 11.32 18.46
N PRO A 326 -14.57 12.55 18.91
CA PRO A 326 -15.22 13.62 18.15
C PRO A 326 -14.29 14.26 17.11
N SER A 327 -14.89 14.75 16.02
CA SER A 327 -14.21 15.50 14.96
C SER A 327 -14.29 17.00 15.27
N PRO A 328 -13.30 17.82 14.88
CA PRO A 328 -12.13 17.49 14.06
C PRO A 328 -10.98 16.87 14.85
N SER A 329 -10.20 16.01 14.17
CA SER A 329 -8.86 15.61 14.61
C SER A 329 -8.04 16.86 14.96
N PRO A 330 -7.27 16.88 16.07
CA PRO A 330 -6.88 15.74 16.87
C PRO A 330 -7.56 15.79 18.24
N TYR A 331 -8.59 14.97 18.47
CA TYR A 331 -8.96 14.59 19.84
C TYR A 331 -8.20 13.31 20.19
N PRO A 332 -6.97 13.40 20.72
CA PRO A 332 -6.28 12.23 21.22
C PRO A 332 -7.05 11.62 22.38
N TRP A 333 -7.18 10.30 22.41
CA TRP A 333 -7.69 9.58 23.57
C TRP A 333 -6.58 9.44 24.60
N ASP A 334 -6.89 9.83 25.83
CA ASP A 334 -6.03 9.65 26.98
C ASP A 334 -6.53 8.48 27.83
N VAL A 335 -5.85 7.34 27.71
CA VAL A 335 -6.24 6.14 28.47
C VAL A 335 -6.20 6.36 29.98
N TYR A 336 -5.33 7.25 30.47
CA TYR A 336 -5.10 7.45 31.91
C TYR A 336 -5.63 8.77 32.44
N GLY A 337 -6.22 9.62 31.59
CA GLY A 337 -6.70 10.96 31.97
C GLY A 337 -5.61 11.86 32.59
N ASN A 338 -4.33 11.61 32.30
CA ASN A 338 -3.17 12.27 32.89
C ASN A 338 -2.34 13.12 31.91
N GLY A 339 -2.80 13.26 30.67
CA GLY A 339 -2.18 13.98 29.56
C GLY A 339 -0.96 13.31 28.94
N ARG A 340 -0.55 12.11 29.39
CA ARG A 340 0.75 11.49 29.00
C ARG A 340 0.64 10.40 27.95
N CYS A 341 -0.54 9.83 27.72
CA CYS A 341 -0.74 8.74 26.76
C CYS A 341 -1.81 9.10 25.73
N LEU A 342 -1.67 10.31 25.17
CA LEU A 342 -2.49 10.84 24.10
C LEU A 342 -2.21 10.09 22.80
N ARG A 343 -3.21 9.35 22.29
CA ARG A 343 -3.11 8.66 21.01
C ARG A 343 -4.33 8.90 20.14
N THR A 344 -4.07 9.10 18.85
CA THR A 344 -5.10 9.18 17.82
C THR A 344 -5.25 7.84 17.13
N ASP A 345 -6.27 7.74 16.29
CA ASP A 345 -6.37 6.65 15.32
C ASP A 345 -5.14 6.62 14.38
N GLN A 346 -4.78 5.44 13.89
CA GLN A 346 -3.56 5.13 13.15
C GLN A 346 -3.89 4.55 11.77
N LYS A 347 -3.10 4.87 10.73
CA LYS A 347 -3.25 4.31 9.38
C LYS A 347 -1.93 3.79 8.84
N PHE A 348 -1.99 2.75 8.02
CA PHE A 348 -0.91 2.35 7.13
C PHE A 348 -0.88 3.27 5.91
N VAL A 349 0.22 3.99 5.74
CA VAL A 349 0.47 4.84 4.56
C VAL A 349 0.98 3.98 3.40
N GLN A 350 1.77 2.96 3.72
CA GLN A 350 2.43 2.11 2.74
C GLN A 350 2.43 0.64 3.18
N ARG A 351 2.52 -0.27 2.20
CA ARG A 351 2.55 -1.71 2.42
C ARG A 351 3.70 -2.16 3.33
N GLN A 352 4.84 -1.46 3.33
CA GLN A 352 5.96 -1.75 4.23
C GLN A 352 5.55 -1.61 5.70
N GLU A 353 4.66 -0.68 6.04
CA GLU A 353 4.17 -0.50 7.41
C GLU A 353 3.22 -1.62 7.82
N LEU A 354 2.37 -2.09 6.90
CA LEU A 354 1.54 -3.28 7.14
C LEU A 354 2.41 -4.51 7.40
N ILE A 355 3.48 -4.70 6.62
CA ILE A 355 4.43 -5.79 6.82
C ILE A 355 5.17 -5.64 8.16
N ALA A 356 5.57 -4.42 8.52
CA ALA A 356 6.23 -4.15 9.80
C ALA A 356 5.30 -4.40 10.99
N TYR A 357 4.04 -3.98 10.89
CA TYR A 357 3.00 -4.29 11.88
C TYR A 357 2.81 -5.79 12.01
N ARG A 358 2.72 -6.51 10.88
CA ARG A 358 2.61 -7.96 10.86
C ARG A 358 3.79 -8.63 11.59
N ASN A 359 5.01 -8.16 11.35
CA ASN A 359 6.21 -8.68 11.99
C ASN A 359 6.32 -8.29 13.47
N ALA A 360 5.54 -7.31 13.95
CA ALA A 360 5.57 -6.90 15.34
C ALA A 360 4.92 -7.96 16.25
N ALA A 361 5.74 -8.61 17.07
CA ALA A 361 5.34 -9.63 18.04
C ALA A 361 4.21 -9.15 18.97
N SER A 362 4.17 -7.85 19.25
CA SER A 362 3.33 -7.24 20.27
C SER A 362 1.86 -7.01 19.85
N GLY A 363 1.47 -7.31 18.60
CA GLY A 363 0.05 -7.21 18.27
C GLY A 363 -0.37 -7.50 16.83
N GLY A 364 0.56 -7.56 15.87
CA GLY A 364 0.23 -7.78 14.47
C GLY A 364 0.63 -9.14 13.90
N SER A 365 1.23 -10.03 14.69
CA SER A 365 1.67 -11.34 14.21
C SER A 365 0.49 -12.25 13.82
N PHE A 366 0.12 -12.21 12.54
CA PHE A 366 -0.76 -13.14 11.86
C PHE A 366 0.00 -13.85 10.72
N ASN A 367 -0.60 -14.84 10.08
CA ASN A 367 0.06 -15.63 9.04
C ASN A 367 0.57 -14.74 7.89
N THR A 368 1.86 -14.84 7.55
CA THR A 368 2.51 -14.10 6.45
C THR A 368 1.76 -14.19 5.13
N ASN A 369 1.24 -15.37 4.80
CA ASN A 369 0.59 -15.61 3.51
C ASN A 369 -0.75 -14.86 3.40
N ALA A 370 -1.34 -14.43 4.52
CA ALA A 370 -2.52 -13.56 4.48
C ALA A 370 -2.24 -12.25 3.76
N LEU A 371 -0.99 -11.75 3.78
CA LEU A 371 -0.60 -10.51 3.10
C LEU A 371 -0.91 -10.53 1.59
N GLN A 372 -1.03 -11.70 0.97
CA GLN A 372 -1.44 -11.80 -0.44
C GLN A 372 -2.84 -11.25 -0.71
N TYR A 373 -3.72 -11.22 0.30
CA TYR A 373 -5.12 -10.78 0.20
C TYR A 373 -5.35 -9.37 0.73
N LEU A 374 -4.30 -8.71 1.21
CA LEU A 374 -4.39 -7.46 1.95
C LEU A 374 -3.68 -6.35 1.19
N SER A 375 -4.22 -5.13 1.23
CA SER A 375 -3.56 -3.90 0.77
C SER A 375 -3.61 -2.82 1.86
N THR A 376 -3.01 -1.67 1.57
CA THR A 376 -3.15 -0.44 2.37
C THR A 376 -3.86 0.66 1.58
N PHE A 377 -4.48 0.28 0.47
CA PHE A 377 -5.09 1.20 -0.47
C PHE A 377 -6.33 0.57 -1.07
N SER A 378 -7.50 1.17 -0.82
CA SER A 378 -8.73 0.90 -1.55
C SER A 378 -9.08 2.08 -2.43
N ARG A 379 -9.39 1.81 -3.71
CA ARG A 379 -10.01 2.80 -4.61
C ARG A 379 -11.54 2.79 -4.51
N ASP A 380 -12.12 1.95 -3.65
CA ASP A 380 -13.55 1.69 -3.70
C ASP A 380 -14.32 2.72 -2.90
N THR A 381 -14.68 3.82 -3.58
CA THR A 381 -16.08 4.23 -3.45
C THR A 381 -16.89 3.03 -3.91
N ASN A 382 -17.63 2.38 -3.00
CA ASN A 382 -18.46 1.21 -3.29
C ASN A 382 -19.68 1.65 -4.11
N SER A 383 -19.41 2.13 -5.31
CA SER A 383 -20.31 2.68 -6.30
C SER A 383 -19.90 2.09 -7.65
N PRO A 384 -20.85 1.68 -8.50
CA PRO A 384 -20.54 1.19 -9.84
C PRO A 384 -19.59 2.16 -10.56
N SER A 385 -18.53 1.62 -11.18
CA SER A 385 -17.59 2.40 -12.01
C SER A 385 -18.24 3.01 -13.26
N PHE A 386 -19.48 2.61 -13.53
CA PHE A 386 -20.35 3.11 -14.58
C PHE A 386 -21.70 3.53 -14.00
N SER A 387 -22.05 4.81 -14.16
CA SER A 387 -23.44 5.28 -14.10
C SER A 387 -23.83 5.71 -15.51
N PRO A 388 -25.04 5.41 -15.98
CA PRO A 388 -25.55 5.98 -17.22
C PRO A 388 -25.43 7.52 -17.17
N PRO A 389 -25.03 8.19 -18.26
CA PRO A 389 -24.91 9.65 -18.32
C PRO A 389 -26.25 10.36 -18.12
N THR A 390 -27.35 9.65 -18.40
CA THR A 390 -28.72 10.05 -18.11
C THR A 390 -29.42 8.91 -17.35
N PRO A 391 -29.53 8.99 -16.01
CA PRO A 391 -30.36 8.04 -15.27
C PRO A 391 -31.80 8.18 -15.78
N THR A 392 -32.33 7.15 -16.41
CA THR A 392 -33.73 7.12 -16.85
C THR A 392 -34.63 6.75 -15.67
N ALA A 393 -35.94 7.00 -15.79
CA ALA A 393 -36.92 6.53 -14.80
C ALA A 393 -36.86 5.00 -14.58
N THR A 394 -36.37 4.25 -15.58
CA THR A 394 -36.22 2.78 -15.54
C THR A 394 -34.93 2.32 -14.85
N ASN A 395 -33.86 3.12 -14.89
CA ASN A 395 -32.57 2.79 -14.27
C ASN A 395 -31.97 4.03 -13.57
N PRO A 396 -32.67 4.56 -12.55
CA PRO A 396 -32.21 5.74 -11.86
C PRO A 396 -30.98 5.39 -10.99
N ASN A 397 -30.07 6.36 -10.81
CA ASN A 397 -28.98 6.19 -9.85
C ASN A 397 -29.58 6.24 -8.45
N PHE A 398 -29.91 5.05 -7.92
CA PHE A 398 -30.76 4.86 -6.75
C PHE A 398 -30.27 5.58 -5.49
N LEU A 399 -28.95 5.79 -5.37
CA LEU A 399 -28.31 6.52 -4.27
C LEU A 399 -28.46 8.04 -4.37
N LEU A 400 -28.71 8.57 -5.58
CA LEU A 400 -28.91 10.00 -5.84
C LEU A 400 -30.39 10.39 -5.83
N ILE A 401 -31.32 9.43 -5.87
CA ILE A 401 -32.74 9.73 -5.81
C ILE A 401 -33.07 10.32 -4.44
N ARG A 402 -33.75 11.46 -4.46
CA ARG A 402 -34.27 12.13 -3.27
C ARG A 402 -35.78 11.97 -3.18
N VAL A 403 -36.29 12.06 -1.96
CA VAL A 403 -37.72 12.14 -1.70
C VAL A 403 -38.25 13.41 -2.39
N PRO A 404 -39.30 13.30 -3.22
CA PRO A 404 -39.86 14.44 -3.95
C PRO A 404 -40.55 15.41 -3.00
N ALA A 405 -40.89 16.59 -3.52
CA ALA A 405 -41.65 17.59 -2.77
C ALA A 405 -43.00 17.03 -2.29
N ASN A 406 -43.34 17.34 -1.04
CA ASN A 406 -44.59 16.94 -0.38
C ASN A 406 -44.81 15.40 -0.26
N PRO A 407 -43.91 14.67 0.43
CA PRO A 407 -44.05 13.22 0.61
C PRO A 407 -45.16 12.87 1.60
N ASN A 408 -46.24 12.25 1.12
CA ASN A 408 -47.35 11.75 1.96
C ASN A 408 -47.25 10.25 2.26
N TRP A 409 -46.06 9.75 2.55
CA TRP A 409 -45.85 8.34 2.85
C TRP A 409 -44.86 8.15 4.00
N THR A 410 -45.14 7.16 4.83
CA THR A 410 -44.26 6.68 5.88
C THR A 410 -43.32 5.63 5.33
N ARG A 411 -42.07 5.70 5.76
CA ARG A 411 -41.05 4.69 5.49
C ARG A 411 -41.38 3.42 6.28
N PHE A 412 -40.70 2.34 5.89
CA PHE A 412 -40.84 1.06 6.55
C PHE A 412 -40.46 1.09 8.05
N ASP A 413 -39.52 1.96 8.44
CA ASP A 413 -39.12 2.19 9.83
C ASP A 413 -40.14 3.02 10.63
N GLY A 414 -41.30 3.35 10.04
CA GLY A 414 -42.37 4.14 10.65
C GLY A 414 -42.12 5.65 10.63
N ILE A 415 -40.99 6.10 10.09
CA ILE A 415 -40.63 7.51 10.03
C ILE A 415 -41.25 8.14 8.78
N LEU A 416 -41.81 9.34 8.90
CA LEU A 416 -42.28 10.10 7.73
C LEU A 416 -41.11 10.44 6.80
N ALA A 417 -41.31 10.25 5.49
CA ALA A 417 -40.32 10.70 4.52
C ALA A 417 -40.25 12.24 4.51
N VAL A 418 -39.05 12.79 4.42
CA VAL A 418 -38.80 14.25 4.39
C VAL A 418 -38.29 14.64 3.01
N GLU A 419 -38.83 15.71 2.44
CA GLU A 419 -38.39 16.23 1.13
C GLU A 419 -36.86 16.45 1.08
N GLY A 420 -36.25 16.07 -0.03
CA GLY A 420 -34.81 16.30 -0.27
C GLY A 420 -33.86 15.30 0.39
N GLU A 421 -34.35 14.40 1.25
CA GLU A 421 -33.54 13.33 1.83
C GLU A 421 -33.39 12.13 0.86
N PRO A 422 -32.42 11.21 1.04
CA PRO A 422 -32.30 10.02 0.19
C PRO A 422 -33.58 9.18 0.17
N LEU A 423 -34.05 8.79 -1.02
CA LEU A 423 -35.26 7.96 -1.16
C LEU A 423 -35.12 6.64 -0.39
N VAL A 424 -33.93 6.06 -0.37
CA VAL A 424 -33.58 4.89 0.43
C VAL A 424 -32.46 5.25 1.41
N LYS A 425 -32.82 5.39 2.69
CA LYS A 425 -31.89 5.71 3.78
C LYS A 425 -31.06 4.51 4.23
N THR A 426 -31.64 3.32 4.14
CA THR A 426 -31.09 2.09 4.69
C THR A 426 -31.13 0.99 3.65
N ARG A 427 -30.15 0.08 3.69
CA ARG A 427 -30.10 -1.07 2.77
C ARG A 427 -31.33 -1.95 2.95
N PHE A 428 -31.71 -2.69 1.90
CA PHE A 428 -32.82 -3.63 1.94
C PHE A 428 -32.65 -4.61 3.12
N PRO A 429 -33.56 -4.63 4.10
CA PRO A 429 -33.42 -5.51 5.25
C PRO A 429 -33.63 -6.96 4.82
N LEU A 430 -32.65 -7.83 5.06
CA LEU A 430 -32.67 -9.23 4.61
C LEU A 430 -33.84 -10.05 5.19
N SER A 431 -34.42 -9.62 6.30
CA SER A 431 -35.67 -10.20 6.83
C SER A 431 -36.83 -10.12 5.82
N ARG A 432 -36.76 -9.21 4.85
CA ARG A 432 -37.75 -9.06 3.77
C ARG A 432 -37.53 -10.01 2.60
N LEU A 433 -36.49 -10.84 2.60
CA LEU A 433 -36.43 -11.98 1.67
C LEU A 433 -37.58 -12.96 1.91
N ALA A 434 -38.15 -13.01 3.12
CA ALA A 434 -39.36 -13.76 3.43
C ALA A 434 -40.60 -13.31 2.61
N TRP A 435 -40.58 -12.09 2.08
CA TRP A 435 -41.61 -11.61 1.16
C TRP A 435 -41.54 -12.27 -0.21
N ILE A 436 -40.37 -12.80 -0.60
CA ILE A 436 -40.23 -13.48 -1.87
C ILE A 436 -40.59 -14.95 -1.65
N THR A 437 -41.84 -15.30 -1.99
CA THR A 437 -42.32 -16.69 -1.91
C THR A 437 -42.18 -17.38 -3.26
N TYR A 438 -42.38 -18.70 -3.29
CA TYR A 438 -42.48 -19.46 -4.55
C TYR A 438 -43.63 -19.00 -5.46
N LYS A 439 -44.61 -18.25 -4.91
CA LYS A 439 -45.71 -17.62 -5.66
C LYS A 439 -45.44 -16.15 -6.02
N GLY A 440 -44.23 -15.66 -5.77
CA GLY A 440 -43.84 -14.27 -5.97
C GLY A 440 -43.86 -13.42 -4.69
N PRO A 441 -43.69 -12.08 -4.83
CA PRO A 441 -43.64 -11.16 -3.70
C PRO A 441 -44.98 -11.09 -2.94
N SER A 442 -44.94 -11.25 -1.62
CA SER A 442 -46.08 -11.14 -0.71
C SER A 442 -45.70 -10.30 0.50
N ALA A 443 -46.28 -9.08 0.58
CA ALA A 443 -46.00 -8.12 1.64
C ALA A 443 -46.61 -8.52 3.01
N ASN A 444 -47.53 -9.49 3.02
CA ASN A 444 -48.29 -9.90 4.21
C ASN A 444 -47.59 -10.98 5.05
N LEU A 445 -46.39 -11.42 4.66
CA LEU A 445 -45.63 -12.50 5.32
C LEU A 445 -44.46 -11.98 6.17
N ALA A 446 -44.52 -10.73 6.65
CA ALA A 446 -43.54 -10.18 7.60
C ALA A 446 -44.08 -10.08 9.02
#